data_AF-X1HXR6-F1
#
_entry.id   AF-X1HXR6-F1
#
_cell.length_a   1.000
_cell.length_b   1.000
_cell.length_c   1.000
_cell.angle_alpha   90.00
_cell.angle_beta   90.00
_cell.angle_gamma   90.00
#
_symmetry.space_group_name_H-M   'P 1'
#
loop_
_entity.id
_entity.type
_entity.pdbx_description
1 polymer ?
#
loop_
_entity_poly.entity_id
_entity_poly.type
_entity_poly.pdbx_seq_one_letter_code
_entity_poly.pdbx_strand_id
1 'polypeptide(L)'
;GAIAALERLHFVTSYPIGFGEDIFRAMAEVPAVCNYLHLPAQSGSDRILAAMNRPYTARQYLELIERGRTIVPDLSLAGDFIVGFPGESEQDFQKTVRLMRAVGYKNCFIFKYSPRPGTAAAKRLKDDVPAEVKRRRNNELLAVQEEISRELHRAFIGQTVEVLVEGPSKSARKNRADRCHQLTGRTRGDHIVVFDAPGKADELTGKLVQVKIRDASALTLFGELANRA
;
A
#
# COMPACT_ATOMS: atom_id res chain seq x y z
N GLY A 1 -12.57 -17.14 16.16
CA GLY A 1 -11.55 -16.49 16.99
C GLY A 1 -11.77 -14.98 17.04
N ALA A 2 -12.85 -14.53 17.69
CA ALA A 2 -13.07 -13.11 17.92
C ALA A 2 -12.45 -12.72 19.28
N ILE A 3 -11.68 -11.63 19.31
CA ILE A 3 -11.20 -11.00 20.55
C ILE A 3 -12.11 -9.80 20.77
N ALA A 4 -12.92 -9.83 21.83
CA ALA A 4 -14.05 -8.90 22.01
C ALA A 4 -13.68 -7.40 21.99
N ALA A 5 -12.42 -7.04 22.28
CA ALA A 5 -11.94 -5.66 22.29
C ALA A 5 -11.13 -5.27 21.03
N LEU A 6 -10.92 -6.18 20.08
CA LEU A 6 -10.10 -5.92 18.89
C LEU A 6 -10.99 -5.53 17.70
N GLU A 7 -11.08 -4.23 17.42
CA GLU A 7 -11.89 -3.71 16.32
C GLU A 7 -11.20 -3.87 14.95
N ARG A 8 -9.86 -3.74 14.91
CA ARG A 8 -9.06 -3.85 13.67
C ARG A 8 -7.73 -4.55 13.90
N LEU A 9 -7.37 -5.42 12.97
CA LEU A 9 -6.11 -6.13 12.86
C LEU A 9 -5.54 -5.91 11.47
N HIS A 10 -4.44 -5.16 11.39
CA HIS A 10 -3.57 -5.11 10.22
C HIS A 10 -2.41 -6.07 10.46
N PHE A 11 -2.10 -6.91 9.49
CA PHE A 11 -0.88 -7.69 9.50
C PHE A 11 -0.02 -7.32 8.29
N VAL A 12 1.30 -7.38 8.48
CA VAL A 12 2.28 -7.08 7.45
C VAL A 12 3.07 -8.35 7.22
N THR A 13 3.02 -8.87 5.99
CA THR A 13 3.84 -10.01 5.57
C THR A 13 4.91 -9.53 4.60
N SER A 14 6.10 -10.12 4.66
CA SER A 14 7.21 -9.78 3.77
C SER A 14 7.38 -10.78 2.62
N TYR A 15 6.54 -11.82 2.54
CA TYR A 15 6.77 -12.92 1.60
C TYR A 15 5.49 -13.51 1.00
N PRO A 16 5.31 -13.49 -0.33
CA PRO A 16 4.12 -14.03 -0.99
C PRO A 16 3.96 -15.56 -0.93
N ILE A 17 5.03 -16.29 -0.62
CA ILE A 17 4.97 -17.76 -0.55
C ILE A 17 4.22 -18.18 0.69
N GLY A 18 3.27 -19.10 0.51
CA GLY A 18 2.40 -19.56 1.58
C GLY A 18 1.17 -18.67 1.76
N PHE A 19 1.01 -17.63 0.94
CA PHE A 19 -0.26 -16.92 0.87
C PHE A 19 -1.27 -17.76 0.10
N GLY A 20 -2.13 -18.44 0.84
CA GLY A 20 -3.15 -19.33 0.31
C GLY A 20 -4.55 -18.70 0.35
N GLU A 21 -5.50 -19.47 -0.14
CA GLU A 21 -6.91 -19.14 -0.11
C GLU A 21 -7.45 -19.05 1.32
N ASP A 22 -6.88 -19.83 2.24
CA ASP A 22 -7.18 -19.80 3.67
C ASP A 22 -7.00 -18.41 4.29
N ILE A 23 -5.92 -17.69 3.91
CA ILE A 23 -5.69 -16.33 4.41
C ILE A 23 -6.71 -15.35 3.83
N PHE A 24 -7.01 -15.43 2.54
CA PHE A 24 -8.04 -14.56 1.94
C PHE A 24 -9.42 -14.82 2.52
N ARG A 25 -9.78 -16.09 2.76
CA ARG A 25 -11.03 -16.44 3.45
C ARG A 25 -11.06 -15.90 4.87
N ALA A 26 -9.97 -16.02 5.62
CA ALA A 26 -9.87 -15.42 6.95
C ALA A 26 -10.04 -13.89 6.93
N MET A 27 -9.47 -13.21 5.91
CA MET A 27 -9.69 -11.76 5.72
C MET A 27 -11.15 -11.42 5.42
N ALA A 28 -11.84 -12.23 4.61
CA ALA A 28 -13.24 -12.03 4.27
C ALA A 28 -14.21 -12.34 5.44
N GLU A 29 -13.90 -13.39 6.22
CA GLU A 29 -14.82 -13.95 7.21
C GLU A 29 -14.63 -13.38 8.62
N VAL A 30 -13.45 -12.84 8.96
CA VAL A 30 -13.14 -12.31 10.29
C VAL A 30 -13.24 -10.79 10.31
N PRO A 31 -14.29 -10.17 10.91
CA PRO A 31 -14.53 -8.74 10.80
C PRO A 31 -13.40 -7.84 11.34
N ALA A 32 -12.62 -8.33 12.31
CA ALA A 32 -11.47 -7.60 12.83
C ALA A 32 -10.31 -7.54 11.82
N VAL A 33 -10.17 -8.52 10.93
CA VAL A 33 -9.10 -8.55 9.93
C VAL A 33 -9.43 -7.53 8.84
N CYS A 34 -8.50 -6.61 8.59
CA CYS A 34 -8.69 -5.56 7.60
C CYS A 34 -8.31 -6.02 6.20
N ASN A 35 -8.92 -5.38 5.20
CA ASN A 35 -8.77 -5.72 3.79
C ASN A 35 -7.50 -5.09 3.19
N TYR A 36 -6.41 -5.10 3.96
CA TYR A 36 -5.12 -4.55 3.59
C TYR A 36 -4.05 -5.63 3.67
N LEU A 37 -3.23 -5.72 2.62
CA LEU A 37 -2.11 -6.64 2.57
C LEU A 37 -0.88 -5.98 1.97
N HIS A 38 0.23 -6.03 2.69
CA HIS A 38 1.55 -5.76 2.11
C HIS A 38 2.07 -7.07 1.51
N LEU A 39 2.16 -7.13 0.18
CA LEU A 39 2.57 -8.33 -0.55
C LEU A 39 3.65 -7.99 -1.59
N PRO A 40 4.94 -8.03 -1.21
CA PRO A 40 6.01 -7.57 -2.10
C PRO A 40 6.22 -8.46 -3.33
N ALA A 41 6.05 -7.92 -4.54
CA ALA A 41 6.41 -8.60 -5.79
C ALA A 41 7.90 -8.55 -6.11
N GLN A 42 8.61 -7.50 -5.67
CA GLN A 42 10.04 -7.21 -5.93
C GLN A 42 10.38 -6.82 -7.37
N SER A 43 9.89 -7.57 -8.37
CA SER A 43 10.11 -7.30 -9.80
C SER A 43 8.96 -7.87 -10.64
N GLY A 44 8.73 -7.32 -11.84
CA GLY A 44 7.82 -7.91 -12.83
C GLY A 44 8.50 -8.83 -13.85
N SER A 45 9.82 -9.01 -13.77
CA SER A 45 10.53 -9.92 -14.67
C SER A 45 10.84 -11.26 -14.01
N ASP A 46 10.34 -12.35 -14.59
CA ASP A 46 10.62 -13.72 -14.13
C ASP A 46 12.12 -14.02 -14.04
N ARG A 47 12.92 -13.46 -14.95
CA ARG A 47 14.38 -13.63 -14.94
C ARG A 47 15.00 -12.97 -13.71
N ILE A 48 14.54 -11.77 -13.37
CA ILE A 48 15.02 -11.02 -12.19
C ILE A 48 14.48 -11.63 -10.90
N LEU A 49 13.20 -12.05 -10.89
CA LEU A 49 12.61 -12.80 -9.79
C LEU A 49 13.42 -14.07 -9.47
N ALA A 50 13.76 -14.86 -10.50
CA ALA A 50 14.61 -16.03 -10.34
C ALA A 50 16.00 -15.66 -9.78
N ALA A 51 16.63 -14.59 -10.29
CA ALA A 51 17.91 -14.10 -9.78
C ALA A 51 17.85 -13.58 -8.33
N MET A 52 16.67 -13.12 -7.89
CA MET A 52 16.36 -12.75 -6.50
C MET A 52 15.99 -13.96 -5.62
N ASN A 53 16.05 -15.19 -6.15
CA ASN A 53 15.56 -16.43 -5.51
C ASN A 53 14.08 -16.35 -5.12
N ARG A 54 13.24 -15.77 -5.99
CA ARG A 54 11.78 -15.85 -5.88
C ARG A 54 11.28 -17.06 -6.68
N PRO A 55 10.62 -18.04 -6.05
CA PRO A 55 10.12 -19.24 -6.71
C PRO A 55 8.69 -19.02 -7.24
N TYR A 56 8.44 -17.87 -7.85
CA TYR A 56 7.18 -17.54 -8.52
C TYR A 56 7.47 -16.64 -9.73
N THR A 57 6.55 -16.67 -10.69
CA THR A 57 6.53 -15.80 -11.86
C THR A 57 5.61 -14.60 -11.65
N ALA A 58 5.76 -13.58 -12.48
CA ALA A 58 4.84 -12.44 -12.54
C ALA A 58 3.39 -12.88 -12.80
N ARG A 59 3.20 -13.90 -13.64
CA ARG A 59 1.88 -14.48 -13.91
C ARG A 59 1.27 -15.13 -12.68
N GLN A 60 2.01 -15.99 -11.98
CA GLN A 60 1.53 -16.63 -10.74
C GLN A 60 1.21 -15.60 -9.67
N TYR A 61 1.98 -14.51 -9.59
CA TYR A 61 1.68 -13.40 -8.70
C TYR A 61 0.37 -12.71 -9.06
N LEU A 62 0.12 -12.42 -10.35
CA LEU A 62 -1.16 -11.83 -10.80
C LEU A 62 -2.34 -12.75 -10.52
N GLU A 63 -2.23 -14.05 -10.80
CA GLU A 63 -3.26 -15.05 -10.51
C GLU A 63 -3.58 -15.13 -9.00
N LEU A 64 -2.58 -14.96 -8.14
CA LEU A 64 -2.77 -14.85 -6.69
C LEU A 64 -3.56 -13.59 -6.32
N ILE A 65 -3.24 -12.44 -6.91
CA ILE A 65 -3.95 -11.17 -6.66
C ILE A 65 -5.39 -11.23 -7.15
N GLU A 66 -5.64 -11.77 -8.35
CA GLU A 66 -6.98 -11.94 -8.91
C GLU A 66 -7.85 -12.82 -8.01
N ARG A 67 -7.29 -13.93 -7.51
CA ARG A 67 -7.98 -14.80 -6.55
C ARG A 67 -8.28 -14.07 -5.24
N GLY A 68 -7.31 -13.32 -4.73
CA GLY A 68 -7.48 -12.49 -3.53
C GLY A 68 -8.62 -11.49 -3.69
N ARG A 69 -8.70 -10.79 -4.82
CA ARG A 69 -9.78 -9.85 -5.15
C ARG A 69 -11.14 -10.52 -5.36
N THR A 70 -11.15 -11.75 -5.83
CA THR A 70 -12.40 -12.53 -5.97
C THR A 70 -13.00 -12.84 -4.59
N ILE A 71 -12.16 -13.09 -3.59
CA ILE A 71 -12.59 -13.45 -2.22
C ILE A 71 -12.81 -12.20 -1.35
N VAL A 72 -11.97 -11.18 -1.53
CA VAL A 72 -11.99 -9.90 -0.82
C VAL A 72 -12.10 -8.76 -1.86
N PRO A 73 -13.31 -8.39 -2.31
CA PRO A 73 -13.50 -7.44 -3.42
C PRO A 73 -12.83 -6.07 -3.24
N ASP A 74 -12.69 -5.59 -1.99
CA ASP A 74 -12.06 -4.32 -1.62
C ASP A 74 -10.61 -4.47 -1.14
N LEU A 75 -9.93 -5.56 -1.54
CA LEU A 75 -8.54 -5.84 -1.17
C LEU A 75 -7.58 -4.72 -1.60
N SER A 76 -7.02 -4.05 -0.61
CA SER A 76 -6.01 -3.00 -0.75
C SER A 76 -4.61 -3.59 -0.62
N LEU A 77 -3.77 -3.31 -1.61
CA LEU A 77 -2.42 -3.89 -1.69
C LEU A 77 -1.34 -2.84 -1.52
N ALA A 78 -0.33 -3.15 -0.73
CA ALA A 78 0.98 -2.51 -0.78
C ALA A 78 2.05 -3.49 -1.27
N GLY A 79 3.15 -2.97 -1.80
CA GLY A 79 4.24 -3.81 -2.32
C GLY A 79 5.60 -3.15 -2.21
N ASP A 80 6.65 -3.95 -2.41
CA ASP A 80 8.01 -3.45 -2.55
C ASP A 80 8.58 -3.84 -3.90
N PHE A 81 9.37 -2.95 -4.49
CA PHE A 81 10.08 -3.15 -5.74
C PHE A 81 11.55 -2.78 -5.58
N ILE A 82 12.42 -3.55 -6.24
CA ILE A 82 13.85 -3.25 -6.33
C ILE A 82 14.18 -2.98 -7.81
N VAL A 83 14.66 -1.77 -8.10
CA VAL A 83 15.11 -1.39 -9.45
C VAL A 83 16.63 -1.41 -9.57
N GLY A 84 17.10 -1.76 -10.76
CA GLY A 84 18.51 -1.91 -11.10
C GLY A 84 19.21 -3.02 -10.33
N PHE A 85 18.50 -4.12 -10.09
CA PHE A 85 19.12 -5.36 -9.62
C PHE A 85 20.22 -5.82 -10.61
N PRO A 86 21.29 -6.50 -10.16
CA PRO A 86 22.34 -6.99 -11.04
C PRO A 86 21.80 -7.74 -12.26
N GLY A 87 22.25 -7.31 -13.44
CA GLY A 87 21.83 -7.82 -14.73
C GLY A 87 20.49 -7.30 -15.25
N GLU A 88 19.78 -6.38 -14.57
CA GLU A 88 18.46 -5.87 -14.99
C GLU A 88 18.52 -5.06 -16.28
N SER A 89 17.92 -5.59 -17.36
CA SER A 89 17.81 -4.90 -18.65
C SER A 89 16.64 -3.92 -18.68
N GLU A 90 16.57 -3.09 -19.72
CA GLU A 90 15.43 -2.19 -19.91
C GLU A 90 14.11 -2.95 -20.11
N GLN A 91 14.15 -4.09 -20.80
CA GLN A 91 12.97 -4.92 -21.01
C GLN A 91 12.45 -5.50 -19.70
N ASP A 92 13.34 -5.86 -18.76
CA ASP A 92 12.95 -6.36 -17.44
C ASP A 92 12.30 -5.26 -16.60
N PHE A 93 12.89 -4.06 -16.62
CA PHE A 93 12.31 -2.91 -15.94
C PHE A 93 10.92 -2.58 -16.48
N GLN A 94 10.72 -2.60 -17.80
CA GLN A 94 9.39 -2.38 -18.40
C GLN A 94 8.38 -3.49 -18.06
N LYS A 95 8.82 -4.73 -17.80
CA LYS A 95 7.94 -5.77 -17.22
C LYS A 95 7.51 -5.41 -15.81
N THR A 96 8.40 -4.84 -14.99
CA THR A 96 8.08 -4.33 -13.65
C THR A 96 7.04 -3.20 -13.70
N VAL A 97 7.19 -2.24 -14.61
CA VAL A 97 6.19 -1.18 -14.83
C VAL A 97 4.82 -1.77 -15.18
N ARG A 98 4.78 -2.75 -16.10
CA ARG A 98 3.53 -3.42 -16.48
C ARG A 98 2.89 -4.17 -15.32
N LEU A 99 3.67 -4.91 -14.52
CA LEU A 99 3.16 -5.61 -13.35
C LEU A 99 2.54 -4.62 -12.36
N MET A 100 3.23 -3.52 -12.05
CA MET A 100 2.73 -2.50 -11.12
C MET A 100 1.38 -1.93 -11.56
N ARG A 101 1.23 -1.61 -12.85
CA ARG A 101 -0.05 -1.15 -13.43
C ARG A 101 -1.14 -2.22 -13.38
N ALA A 102 -0.82 -3.46 -13.72
CA ALA A 102 -1.78 -4.57 -13.70
C ALA A 102 -2.28 -4.89 -12.29
N VAL A 103 -1.40 -4.81 -11.30
CA VAL A 103 -1.79 -5.04 -9.90
C VAL A 103 -2.59 -3.87 -9.36
N GLY A 104 -2.19 -2.62 -9.61
CA GLY A 104 -2.89 -1.46 -9.05
C GLY A 104 -2.74 -1.38 -7.53
N TYR A 105 -1.50 -1.18 -7.06
CA TYR A 105 -1.20 -1.03 -5.63
C TYR A 105 -1.67 0.32 -5.11
N LYS A 106 -2.17 0.35 -3.87
CA LYS A 106 -2.45 1.61 -3.19
C LYS A 106 -1.18 2.39 -2.83
N ASN A 107 -0.09 1.67 -2.57
CA ASN A 107 1.21 2.23 -2.23
C ASN A 107 2.32 1.21 -2.52
N CYS A 108 3.49 1.67 -2.96
CA CYS A 108 4.67 0.83 -3.07
C CYS A 108 5.92 1.51 -2.53
N PHE A 109 6.80 0.73 -1.92
CA PHE A 109 8.16 1.14 -1.61
C PHE A 109 9.09 0.73 -2.75
N ILE A 110 9.77 1.70 -3.34
CA ILE A 110 10.63 1.46 -4.51
C ILE A 110 12.06 1.76 -4.13
N PHE A 111 12.88 0.72 -4.09
CA PHE A 111 14.27 0.79 -3.68
C PHE A 111 15.19 0.65 -4.89
N LYS A 112 16.28 1.41 -4.90
CA LYS A 112 17.40 1.13 -5.80
C LYS A 112 18.21 -0.03 -5.23
N TYR A 113 18.63 -0.96 -6.05
CA TYR A 113 19.51 -2.03 -5.60
C TYR A 113 20.80 -1.45 -5.02
N SER A 114 21.12 -1.89 -3.81
CA SER A 114 22.39 -1.66 -3.14
C SER A 114 22.89 -3.01 -2.64
N PRO A 115 24.12 -3.43 -2.99
CA PRO A 115 24.68 -4.67 -2.49
C PRO A 115 24.79 -4.61 -0.97
N ARG A 116 24.32 -5.65 -0.29
CA ARG A 116 24.45 -5.81 1.16
C ARG A 116 25.48 -6.89 1.45
N PRO A 117 26.52 -6.59 2.24
CA PRO A 117 27.51 -7.58 2.64
C PRO A 117 26.84 -8.85 3.20
N GLY A 118 27.36 -10.02 2.83
CA GLY A 118 26.85 -11.32 3.29
C GLY A 118 25.70 -11.93 2.47
N THR A 119 25.04 -11.17 1.59
CA THR A 119 23.93 -11.71 0.76
C THR A 119 24.44 -12.57 -0.41
N ALA A 120 23.62 -13.54 -0.85
CA ALA A 120 23.95 -14.36 -2.03
C ALA A 120 24.16 -13.51 -3.29
N ALA A 121 23.35 -12.45 -3.46
CA ALA A 121 23.50 -11.50 -4.55
C ALA A 121 24.86 -10.79 -4.49
N ALA A 122 25.26 -10.24 -3.34
CA ALA A 122 26.55 -9.57 -3.19
C ALA A 122 27.76 -10.49 -3.40
N LYS A 123 27.60 -11.81 -3.18
CA LYS A 123 28.67 -12.80 -3.38
C LYS A 123 28.76 -13.31 -4.82
N ARG A 124 27.64 -13.40 -5.54
CA ARG A 124 27.53 -14.12 -6.82
C ARG A 124 27.28 -13.23 -8.03
N LEU A 125 26.81 -12.01 -7.82
CA LEU A 125 26.40 -11.12 -8.89
C LEU A 125 27.25 -9.86 -8.87
N LYS A 126 27.76 -9.47 -10.05
CA LYS A 126 28.40 -8.18 -10.25
C LYS A 126 27.32 -7.12 -10.40
N ASP A 127 27.37 -6.07 -9.58
CA ASP A 127 26.50 -4.90 -9.75
C ASP A 127 26.95 -4.12 -11.00
N ASP A 128 26.23 -4.34 -12.11
CA ASP A 128 26.55 -3.87 -13.46
C ASP A 128 25.58 -2.79 -13.96
N VAL A 129 24.56 -2.44 -13.16
CA VAL A 129 23.60 -1.39 -13.50
C VAL A 129 24.11 -0.04 -12.99
N PRO A 130 24.33 0.97 -13.86
CA PRO A 130 24.83 2.27 -13.45
C PRO A 130 23.90 3.00 -12.47
N ALA A 131 24.48 3.84 -11.60
CA ALA A 131 23.74 4.56 -10.56
C ALA A 131 22.70 5.53 -11.15
N GLU A 132 23.01 6.17 -12.28
CA GLU A 132 22.08 7.04 -12.99
C GLU A 132 20.88 6.27 -13.57
N VAL A 133 21.10 5.03 -14.04
CA VAL A 133 20.02 4.15 -14.53
C VAL A 133 19.12 3.73 -13.38
N LYS A 134 19.70 3.32 -12.24
CA LYS A 134 18.95 3.02 -11.00
C LYS A 134 18.09 4.21 -10.57
N ARG A 135 18.64 5.42 -10.59
CA ARG A 135 17.93 6.66 -10.24
C ARG A 135 16.79 6.96 -11.21
N ARG A 136 17.03 6.88 -12.52
CA ARG A 136 16.00 7.09 -13.55
C ARG A 136 14.83 6.12 -13.35
N ARG A 137 15.11 4.82 -13.27
CA ARG A 137 14.11 3.77 -13.07
C ARG A 137 13.31 3.93 -11.78
N ASN A 138 13.97 4.33 -10.71
CA ASN A 138 13.32 4.61 -9.44
C ASN A 138 12.31 5.76 -9.55
N ASN A 139 12.73 6.88 -10.15
CA ASN A 139 11.85 8.03 -10.35
C ASN A 139 10.68 7.71 -11.30
N GLU A 140 10.94 6.97 -12.38
CA GLU A 140 9.90 6.54 -13.32
C GLU A 140 8.86 5.64 -12.64
N LEU A 141 9.30 4.64 -11.88
CA LEU A 141 8.37 3.74 -11.20
C LEU A 141 7.63 4.45 -10.04
N LEU A 142 8.25 5.43 -9.37
CA LEU A 142 7.57 6.31 -8.40
C LEU A 142 6.46 7.13 -9.07
N ALA A 143 6.70 7.68 -10.27
CA ALA A 143 5.69 8.41 -11.02
C ALA A 143 4.52 7.50 -11.43
N VAL A 144 4.81 6.28 -11.90
CA VAL A 144 3.78 5.26 -12.20
C VAL A 144 2.94 4.94 -10.96
N GLN A 145 3.57 4.73 -9.80
CA GLN A 145 2.85 4.50 -8.55
C GLN A 145 1.98 5.70 -8.16
N GLU A 146 2.48 6.93 -8.35
CA GLU A 146 1.71 8.14 -8.05
C GLU A 146 0.45 8.25 -8.92
N GLU A 147 0.56 7.96 -10.23
CA GLU A 147 -0.59 7.90 -11.14
C GLU A 147 -1.64 6.89 -10.67
N ILE A 148 -1.21 5.67 -10.37
CA ILE A 148 -2.08 4.59 -9.88
C ILE A 148 -2.78 5.00 -8.58
N SER A 149 -2.02 5.52 -7.61
CA SER A 149 -2.59 5.94 -6.32
C SER A 149 -3.59 7.09 -6.49
N ARG A 150 -3.34 8.05 -7.39
CA ARG A 150 -4.29 9.13 -7.70
C ARG A 150 -5.57 8.61 -8.31
N GLU A 151 -5.48 7.67 -9.24
CA GLU A 151 -6.65 7.05 -9.86
C GLU A 151 -7.49 6.29 -8.83
N LEU A 152 -6.86 5.45 -8.02
CA LEU A 152 -7.52 4.71 -6.94
C LEU A 152 -8.18 5.65 -5.92
N HIS A 153 -7.48 6.68 -5.46
CA HIS A 153 -8.03 7.60 -4.46
C HIS A 153 -9.15 8.49 -5.01
N ARG A 154 -9.14 8.85 -6.30
CA ARG A 154 -10.25 9.59 -6.92
C ARG A 154 -11.57 8.84 -6.82
N ALA A 155 -11.53 7.50 -6.90
CA ALA A 155 -12.74 6.69 -6.75
C ALA A 155 -13.41 6.84 -5.37
N PHE A 156 -12.67 7.25 -4.33
CA PHE A 156 -13.22 7.51 -3.01
C PHE A 156 -13.99 8.83 -2.90
N ILE A 157 -13.78 9.78 -3.81
CA ILE A 157 -14.45 11.10 -3.73
C ILE A 157 -15.96 10.90 -3.79
N GLY A 158 -16.67 11.46 -2.80
CA GLY A 158 -18.10 11.30 -2.65
C GLY A 158 -18.52 10.03 -1.91
N GLN A 159 -17.59 9.15 -1.50
CA GLN A 159 -17.90 8.02 -0.62
C GLN A 159 -17.81 8.41 0.85
N THR A 160 -18.55 7.69 1.70
CA THR A 160 -18.38 7.75 3.16
C THR A 160 -17.58 6.51 3.58
N VAL A 161 -16.47 6.71 4.28
CA VAL A 161 -15.58 5.63 4.71
C VAL A 161 -15.40 5.63 6.22
N GLU A 162 -15.24 4.43 6.78
CA GLU A 162 -14.92 4.26 8.19
C GLU A 162 -13.43 4.48 8.46
N VAL A 163 -13.12 5.39 9.38
CA VAL A 163 -11.77 5.82 9.73
C VAL A 163 -11.51 5.53 11.21
N LEU A 164 -10.40 4.84 11.50
CA LEU A 164 -9.84 4.77 12.84
C LEU A 164 -9.01 6.03 13.08
N VAL A 165 -9.45 6.86 14.03
CA VAL A 165 -8.81 8.15 14.31
C VAL A 165 -7.52 7.93 15.09
N GLU A 166 -6.40 8.39 14.55
CA GLU A 166 -5.08 8.34 15.20
C GLU A 166 -4.81 9.58 16.06
N GLY A 167 -5.46 10.71 15.74
CA GLY A 167 -5.38 11.96 16.51
C GLY A 167 -5.24 13.20 15.62
N PRO A 168 -4.71 14.32 16.14
CA PRO A 168 -4.51 15.55 15.38
C PRO A 168 -3.56 15.37 14.19
N SER A 169 -3.95 15.90 13.03
CA SER A 169 -3.08 15.90 11.84
C SER A 169 -1.80 16.72 12.07
N LYS A 170 -0.75 16.42 11.30
CA LYS A 170 0.54 17.14 11.39
C LYS A 170 0.40 18.64 11.06
N SER A 171 -0.53 18.99 10.17
CA SER A 171 -0.79 20.37 9.74
C SER A 171 -1.63 21.15 10.76
N ALA A 172 -2.59 20.51 11.44
CA ALA A 172 -3.35 21.12 12.55
C ALA A 172 -2.46 21.59 13.71
N ARG A 173 -1.31 20.92 13.93
CA ARG A 173 -0.34 21.36 14.95
C ARG A 173 0.27 22.74 14.64
N LYS A 174 0.21 23.20 13.37
CA LYS A 174 0.73 24.51 12.94
C LYS A 174 -0.35 25.61 12.93
N ASN A 175 -1.63 25.27 12.74
CA ASN A 175 -2.73 26.23 12.66
C ASN A 175 -3.80 25.88 13.71
N ARG A 176 -3.72 26.50 14.90
CA ARG A 176 -4.77 26.40 15.92
C ARG A 176 -5.89 27.40 15.62
N ALA A 177 -6.83 27.02 14.75
CA ALA A 177 -8.12 27.68 14.70
C ALA A 177 -9.06 26.97 15.69
N ASP A 178 -9.56 27.69 16.69
CA ASP A 178 -10.28 27.15 17.87
C ASP A 178 -11.66 26.51 17.59
N ARG A 179 -12.09 26.40 16.33
CA ARG A 179 -13.45 25.93 15.99
C ARG A 179 -13.51 24.59 15.27
N CYS A 180 -12.45 24.19 14.58
CA CYS A 180 -12.41 22.97 13.80
C CYS A 180 -11.00 22.37 13.87
N HIS A 181 -10.91 21.10 14.25
CA HIS A 181 -9.64 20.40 14.31
C HIS A 181 -9.53 19.47 13.11
N GLN A 182 -8.41 19.59 12.39
CA GLN A 182 -8.07 18.65 11.35
C GLN A 182 -7.41 17.41 11.97
N LEU A 183 -8.12 16.30 11.95
CA LEU A 183 -7.70 14.99 12.45
C LEU A 183 -7.08 14.16 11.33
N THR A 184 -6.37 13.11 11.72
CA THR A 184 -5.86 12.08 10.82
C THR A 184 -6.25 10.69 11.34
N GLY A 185 -6.44 9.78 10.41
CA GLY A 185 -6.72 8.38 10.71
C GLY A 185 -6.52 7.52 9.48
N ARG A 186 -6.89 6.24 9.61
CA ARG A 186 -6.78 5.28 8.51
C ARG A 186 -8.07 4.51 8.27
N THR A 187 -8.34 4.21 7.00
CA THR A 187 -9.40 3.27 6.63
C THR A 187 -8.96 1.82 6.85
N ARG A 188 -9.88 0.87 6.64
CA ARG A 188 -9.57 -0.57 6.64
C ARG A 188 -8.57 -0.97 5.54
N GLY A 189 -8.55 -0.25 4.41
CA GLY A 189 -7.53 -0.40 3.36
C GLY A 189 -6.19 0.28 3.69
N ASP A 190 -6.04 0.78 4.92
CA ASP A 190 -4.87 1.51 5.39
C ASP A 190 -4.63 2.82 4.58
N HIS A 191 -5.68 3.41 4.00
CA HIS A 191 -5.60 4.72 3.35
C HIS A 191 -5.57 5.82 4.41
N ILE A 192 -4.66 6.78 4.26
CA ILE A 192 -4.56 7.93 5.15
C ILE A 192 -5.72 8.88 4.84
N VAL A 193 -6.50 9.21 5.87
CA VAL A 193 -7.59 10.18 5.78
C VAL A 193 -7.31 11.34 6.70
N VAL A 194 -7.29 12.54 6.14
CA VAL A 194 -7.24 13.79 6.87
C VAL A 194 -8.62 14.42 6.80
N PHE A 195 -9.21 14.75 7.94
CA PHE A 195 -10.58 15.24 7.94
C PHE A 195 -10.85 16.25 9.04
N ASP A 196 -11.79 17.13 8.76
CA ASP A 196 -12.23 18.16 9.68
C ASP A 196 -13.33 17.62 10.60
N ALA A 197 -13.20 17.89 11.91
CA ALA A 197 -14.18 17.49 12.92
C ALA A 197 -14.49 18.63 13.91
N PRO A 198 -15.76 18.79 14.33
CA PRO A 198 -16.13 19.68 15.42
C PRO A 198 -15.77 19.05 16.78
N GLY A 199 -15.58 19.87 17.81
CA GLY A 199 -15.29 19.41 19.18
C GLY A 199 -13.81 19.14 19.45
N LYS A 200 -13.48 18.46 20.55
CA LYS A 200 -12.08 18.22 20.98
C LYS A 200 -11.50 16.98 20.31
N ALA A 201 -10.28 17.09 19.76
CA ALA A 201 -9.58 16.00 19.10
C ALA A 201 -9.43 14.72 19.96
N ASP A 202 -9.25 14.89 21.26
CA ASP A 202 -9.06 13.79 22.21
C ASP A 202 -10.31 12.92 22.36
N GLU A 203 -11.51 13.45 22.08
CA GLU A 203 -12.76 12.69 22.19
C GLU A 203 -12.95 11.68 21.07
N LEU A 204 -12.30 11.90 19.92
CA LEU A 204 -12.42 11.02 18.74
C LEU A 204 -11.22 10.09 18.58
N THR A 205 -10.08 10.39 19.19
CA THR A 205 -8.86 9.59 19.08
C THR A 205 -9.11 8.16 19.58
N GLY A 206 -8.69 7.16 18.79
CA GLY A 206 -8.90 5.74 19.06
C GLY A 206 -10.29 5.21 18.70
N LYS A 207 -11.21 6.04 18.20
CA LYS A 207 -12.56 5.62 17.80
C LYS A 207 -12.66 5.41 16.29
N LEU A 208 -13.61 4.58 15.88
CA LEU A 208 -14.08 4.48 14.51
C LEU A 208 -15.13 5.57 14.23
N VAL A 209 -14.93 6.32 13.15
CA VAL A 209 -15.85 7.37 12.71
C VAL A 209 -16.12 7.27 11.22
N GLN A 210 -17.28 7.76 10.78
CA GLN A 210 -17.63 7.84 9.36
C GLN A 210 -17.17 9.19 8.80
N VAL A 211 -16.41 9.19 7.72
CA VAL A 211 -15.88 10.40 7.06
C VAL A 211 -16.34 10.45 5.62
N LYS A 212 -16.96 11.56 5.23
CA LYS A 212 -17.32 11.83 3.84
C LYS A 212 -16.10 12.37 3.10
N ILE A 213 -15.59 11.62 2.12
CA ILE A 213 -14.44 12.03 1.32
C ILE A 213 -14.88 13.10 0.30
N ARG A 214 -14.14 14.20 0.27
CA ARG A 214 -14.39 15.38 -0.58
C ARG A 214 -13.30 15.59 -1.62
N ASP A 215 -12.07 15.21 -1.31
CA ASP A 215 -10.94 15.37 -2.22
C ASP A 215 -9.89 14.28 -1.97
N ALA A 216 -8.95 14.13 -2.91
CA ALA A 216 -7.91 13.13 -2.88
C ALA A 216 -6.61 13.59 -3.53
N SER A 217 -5.50 13.32 -2.86
CA SER A 217 -4.15 13.31 -3.43
C SER A 217 -3.68 11.88 -3.67
N ALA A 218 -2.48 11.70 -4.25
CA ALA A 218 -1.87 10.37 -4.38
C ALA A 218 -1.64 9.67 -3.02
N LEU A 219 -1.46 10.42 -1.94
CA LEU A 219 -1.06 9.87 -0.64
C LEU A 219 -2.15 9.96 0.44
N THR A 220 -3.14 10.82 0.26
CA THR A 220 -4.05 11.21 1.32
C THR A 220 -5.43 11.52 0.77
N LEU A 221 -6.44 10.97 1.42
CA LEU A 221 -7.85 11.33 1.25
C LEU A 221 -8.19 12.49 2.18
N PHE A 222 -9.03 13.41 1.70
CA PHE A 222 -9.48 14.56 2.46
C PHE A 222 -10.99 14.55 2.59
N GLY A 223 -11.51 14.86 3.77
CA GLY A 223 -12.94 14.82 4.01
C GLY A 223 -13.38 15.56 5.26
N GLU A 224 -14.60 15.28 5.67
CA GLU A 224 -15.22 15.83 6.87
C GLU A 224 -15.98 14.73 7.59
N LEU A 225 -16.14 14.87 8.90
CA LEU A 225 -16.96 13.96 9.69
C LEU A 225 -18.37 13.87 9.09
N ALA A 226 -18.82 12.67 8.74
CA ALA A 226 -20.18 12.48 8.29
C ALA A 226 -21.12 12.67 9.49
N ASN A 227 -22.12 13.56 9.36
CA ASN A 227 -23.14 13.72 10.37
C ASN A 227 -23.83 12.37 10.61
N ARG A 228 -23.99 11.98 11.89
CA ARG A 228 -24.86 10.85 12.25
C ARG A 228 -26.27 11.19 11.76
N ALA A 229 -26.82 10.34 10.89
CA ALA A 229 -28.26 10.29 10.69
C ALA A 229 -28.95 9.84 11.99
#